data_AF-A0A9W8WZ72-F1
#
_entry.id   AF-A0A9W8WZ72-F1
#
_cell.length_a   1.000
_cell.length_b   1.000
_cell.length_c   1.000
_cell.angle_alpha   90.00
_cell.angle_beta   90.00
_cell.angle_gamma   90.00
#
_symmetry.space_group_name_H-M   'P 1'
#
loop_
_entity.id
_entity.type
_entity.pdbx_description
1 polymer ?
#
loop_
_entity_poly.entity_id
_entity_poly.type
_entity_poly.pdbx_seq_one_letter_code
_entity_poly.pdbx_strand_id
1 'polypeptide(L)'
;MTSSSSKLLPPTTGPRLIVYHQTIHDPHGNCNSLLPLLTNNTGVTHVIVAAIHLNDEPGNITLNDHRPDDKRFDQLWGEVSWLQGSGVKVLGMLGGAAKGTFERLGGDDESFEAHYIPLHAIITIYKLDGLDLDIEEQIPLATATRLIARLRADFGPDFLITMAPVATALIPDPNIPPHLRPPRPMLASGPSPNPLHPTLPHLSGFSYPELECSVYGKEIAWYNTQFYCGWGDAGTTAWYDAIIAAGWKPEKVVLGVVTNPGNGAGHVPVRKLRDVCALLREKYKSIGTGFGGVMGWEYFNCGEHEDDLVHVSELELNNETVQAGWVSALGRVLRTEELQHPHTNRPPLGITAEQIRQMVTRLPEARASWPEDEVQKLVVLGFARQEALAALNATDGNVEMAAGFLFEHYPQ
;
A
#
# COMPACT_ATOMS: atom_id res chain seq x y z
N MET A 1 16.62 -35.06 -11.66
CA MET A 1 16.40 -34.91 -10.22
C MET A 1 15.07 -34.19 -10.06
N THR A 2 14.06 -34.84 -9.49
CA THR A 2 12.76 -34.22 -9.24
C THR A 2 12.95 -33.10 -8.23
N SER A 3 12.93 -31.85 -8.70
CA SER A 3 12.90 -30.65 -7.84
C SER A 3 11.74 -30.81 -6.86
N SER A 4 12.01 -31.08 -5.59
CA SER A 4 10.97 -31.10 -4.58
C SER A 4 10.46 -29.67 -4.46
N SER A 5 9.20 -29.43 -4.86
CA SER A 5 8.55 -28.14 -4.69
C SER A 5 8.78 -27.64 -3.28
N SER A 6 9.41 -26.47 -3.14
CA SER A 6 9.73 -25.89 -1.84
C SER A 6 8.45 -25.73 -1.03
N LYS A 7 8.45 -26.19 0.22
CA LYS A 7 7.28 -26.10 1.08
C LYS A 7 6.98 -24.63 1.41
N LEU A 8 5.73 -24.22 1.23
CA LEU A 8 5.29 -22.87 1.55
C LEU A 8 4.89 -22.76 3.03
N LEU A 9 5.09 -21.57 3.58
CA LEU A 9 4.67 -21.16 4.90
C LEU A 9 3.15 -21.14 5.00
N PRO A 10 2.58 -21.52 6.15
CA PRO A 10 1.15 -21.32 6.43
C PRO A 10 0.71 -19.88 6.11
N PRO A 11 -0.48 -19.63 5.52
CA PRO A 11 -0.94 -18.30 5.15
C PRO A 11 -0.90 -17.25 6.27
N THR A 12 -1.01 -17.71 7.53
CA THR A 12 -1.01 -16.87 8.74
C THR A 12 0.38 -16.53 9.28
N THR A 13 1.46 -17.06 8.69
CA THR A 13 2.83 -16.83 9.14
C THR A 13 3.72 -16.32 8.02
N GLY A 14 4.79 -15.59 8.38
CA GLY A 14 5.73 -15.01 7.44
C GLY A 14 5.21 -13.78 6.69
N PRO A 15 6.00 -13.26 5.74
CA PRO A 15 5.65 -12.04 5.01
C PRO A 15 4.39 -12.22 4.16
N ARG A 16 3.55 -11.19 4.11
CA ARG A 16 2.34 -11.18 3.29
C ARG A 16 2.72 -11.09 1.81
N LEU A 17 1.89 -11.68 0.95
CA LEU A 17 1.91 -11.46 -0.48
C LEU A 17 0.49 -11.03 -0.88
N ILE A 18 0.37 -9.76 -1.23
CA ILE A 18 -0.89 -9.07 -1.42
C ILE A 18 -0.97 -8.61 -2.88
N VAL A 19 -2.13 -8.77 -3.52
CA VAL A 19 -2.40 -8.18 -4.82
C VAL A 19 -3.66 -7.34 -4.77
N TYR A 20 -3.60 -6.13 -5.31
CA TYR A 20 -4.79 -5.31 -5.54
C TYR A 20 -5.44 -5.73 -6.85
N HIS A 21 -6.77 -5.70 -6.89
CA HIS A 21 -7.58 -6.04 -8.05
C HIS A 21 -8.61 -4.95 -8.28
N GLN A 22 -8.20 -3.90 -9.01
CA GLN A 22 -9.02 -2.74 -9.34
C GLN A 22 -9.60 -2.87 -10.76
N THR A 23 -8.77 -3.20 -11.74
CA THR A 23 -9.20 -3.48 -13.12
C THR A 23 -9.83 -4.87 -13.18
N ILE A 24 -11.10 -4.94 -12.76
CA ILE A 24 -11.86 -6.19 -12.65
C ILE A 24 -12.23 -6.73 -14.04
N HIS A 25 -12.50 -5.87 -15.01
CA HIS A 25 -12.86 -6.26 -16.37
C HIS A 25 -11.88 -5.67 -17.39
N ASP A 26 -11.60 -6.41 -18.44
CA ASP A 26 -10.88 -5.92 -19.62
C ASP A 26 -11.77 -4.96 -20.45
N PRO A 27 -11.21 -4.26 -21.46
CA PRO A 27 -11.99 -3.38 -22.34
C PRO A 27 -13.10 -4.07 -23.16
N HIS A 28 -13.09 -5.41 -23.23
CA HIS A 28 -14.12 -6.22 -23.89
C HIS A 28 -15.22 -6.68 -22.92
N GLY A 29 -15.12 -6.34 -21.63
CA GLY A 29 -16.06 -6.71 -20.59
C GLY A 29 -15.85 -8.12 -20.03
N ASN A 30 -14.71 -8.77 -20.30
CA ASN A 30 -14.37 -10.05 -19.68
C ASN A 30 -13.78 -9.82 -18.29
N CYS A 31 -14.17 -10.62 -17.31
CA CYS A 31 -13.61 -10.54 -15.96
C CYS A 31 -12.16 -11.06 -15.95
N ASN A 32 -11.25 -10.27 -15.38
CA ASN A 32 -9.86 -10.65 -15.09
C ASN A 32 -9.84 -11.62 -13.89
N SER A 33 -10.07 -12.90 -14.16
CA SER A 33 -10.20 -13.97 -13.16
C SER A 33 -9.04 -14.02 -12.16
N LEU A 34 -9.36 -14.15 -10.87
CA LEU A 34 -8.47 -14.35 -9.73
C LEU A 34 -8.08 -15.83 -9.51
N LEU A 35 -8.82 -16.78 -10.07
CA LEU A 35 -8.56 -18.22 -9.90
C LEU A 35 -7.12 -18.68 -10.21
N PRO A 36 -6.40 -18.11 -11.19
CA PRO A 36 -4.99 -18.46 -11.43
C PRO A 36 -4.08 -18.26 -10.21
N LEU A 37 -4.45 -17.38 -9.26
CA LEU A 37 -3.73 -17.22 -8.01
C LEU A 37 -3.73 -18.49 -7.15
N LEU A 38 -4.79 -19.29 -7.25
CA LEU A 38 -4.98 -20.54 -6.52
C LEU A 38 -4.41 -21.74 -7.29
N THR A 39 -4.77 -21.89 -8.58
CA THR A 39 -4.39 -23.05 -9.39
C THR A 39 -2.87 -23.19 -9.58
N ASN A 40 -2.15 -22.07 -9.52
CA ASN A 40 -0.70 -22.01 -9.68
C ASN A 40 0.08 -22.05 -8.35
N ASN A 41 -0.60 -22.20 -7.21
CA ASN A 41 0.02 -22.22 -5.88
C ASN A 41 0.98 -21.04 -5.65
N THR A 42 0.51 -19.83 -5.97
CA THR A 42 1.34 -18.63 -6.01
C THR A 42 1.88 -18.20 -4.63
N GLY A 43 1.29 -18.71 -3.55
CA GLY A 43 1.60 -18.28 -2.18
C GLY A 43 0.96 -16.95 -1.79
N VAL A 44 0.03 -16.41 -2.60
CA VAL A 44 -0.76 -15.24 -2.25
C VAL A 44 -1.42 -15.45 -0.89
N THR A 45 -1.42 -14.41 -0.05
CA THR A 45 -2.07 -14.45 1.26
C THR A 45 -3.28 -13.53 1.33
N HIS A 46 -3.27 -12.42 0.58
CA HIS A 46 -4.39 -11.49 0.54
C HIS A 46 -4.68 -11.03 -0.89
N VAL A 47 -5.95 -10.80 -1.19
CA VAL A 47 -6.42 -10.05 -2.36
C VAL A 47 -7.23 -8.87 -1.87
N ILE A 48 -7.02 -7.70 -2.46
CA ILE A 48 -7.75 -6.48 -2.13
C ILE A 48 -8.57 -6.06 -3.35
N VAL A 49 -9.90 -6.20 -3.26
CA VAL A 49 -10.84 -5.79 -4.31
C VAL A 49 -11.01 -4.28 -4.24
N ALA A 50 -10.74 -3.60 -5.35
CA ALA A 50 -10.70 -2.14 -5.41
C ALA A 50 -11.51 -1.61 -6.62
N ALA A 51 -11.87 -0.34 -6.65
CA ALA A 51 -11.94 0.59 -5.53
C ALA A 51 -13.41 0.80 -5.12
N ILE A 52 -13.70 0.80 -3.82
CA ILE A 52 -15.03 1.12 -3.28
C ILE A 52 -15.09 2.64 -3.08
N HIS A 53 -16.08 3.29 -3.69
CA HIS A 53 -16.29 4.73 -3.60
C HIS A 53 -17.63 5.06 -2.94
N LEU A 54 -17.61 6.02 -2.02
CA LEU A 54 -18.81 6.65 -1.48
C LEU A 54 -19.06 7.93 -2.29
N ASN A 55 -20.15 7.96 -3.07
CA ASN A 55 -20.48 9.11 -3.92
C ASN A 55 -21.37 10.13 -3.18
N ASP A 56 -21.67 11.25 -3.84
CA ASP A 56 -22.36 12.41 -3.25
C ASP A 56 -23.67 12.09 -2.53
N GLU A 57 -24.51 11.27 -3.15
CA GLU A 57 -25.79 10.88 -2.57
C GLU A 57 -25.62 9.69 -1.62
N PRO A 58 -26.05 9.77 -0.35
CA PRO A 58 -26.04 8.63 0.54
C PRO A 58 -26.74 7.40 -0.07
N GLY A 59 -26.11 6.23 0.03
CA GLY A 59 -26.57 5.00 -0.62
C GLY A 59 -26.06 4.80 -2.05
N ASN A 60 -25.52 5.83 -2.70
CA ASN A 60 -24.82 5.72 -3.96
C ASN A 60 -23.37 5.25 -3.74
N ILE A 61 -23.23 3.95 -3.53
CA ILE A 61 -21.93 3.28 -3.36
C ILE A 61 -21.58 2.49 -4.60
N THR A 62 -20.34 2.61 -5.06
CA THR A 62 -19.85 1.92 -6.25
C THR A 62 -18.58 1.14 -5.98
N LEU A 63 -18.42 0.03 -6.69
CA LEU A 63 -17.14 -0.64 -6.93
C LEU A 63 -16.69 -0.21 -8.33
N ASN A 64 -15.63 0.58 -8.39
CA ASN A 64 -15.29 1.40 -9.54
C ASN A 64 -16.52 2.22 -9.99
N ASP A 65 -16.99 2.03 -11.21
CA ASP A 65 -18.10 2.83 -11.79
C ASP A 65 -19.49 2.22 -11.57
N HIS A 66 -19.60 1.03 -10.97
CA HIS A 66 -20.85 0.28 -10.91
C HIS A 66 -21.22 -0.09 -9.49
N ARG A 67 -22.51 -0.34 -9.24
CA ARG A 67 -22.93 -0.82 -7.93
C ARG A 67 -22.28 -2.19 -7.65
N PRO A 68 -21.87 -2.48 -6.41
CA PRO A 68 -21.26 -3.76 -6.04
C PRO A 68 -22.16 -4.98 -6.36
N ASP A 69 -23.49 -4.80 -6.36
CA ASP A 69 -24.49 -5.82 -6.68
C ASP A 69 -24.84 -5.92 -8.17
N ASP A 70 -24.14 -5.19 -9.04
CA ASP A 70 -24.30 -5.31 -10.49
C ASP A 70 -23.86 -6.71 -10.96
N LYS A 71 -24.65 -7.32 -11.85
CA LYS A 71 -24.42 -8.69 -12.36
C LYS A 71 -23.05 -8.89 -13.00
N ARG A 72 -22.40 -7.82 -13.47
CA ARG A 72 -21.02 -7.92 -13.97
C ARG A 72 -20.05 -8.46 -12.92
N PHE A 73 -20.33 -8.23 -11.64
CA PHE A 73 -19.48 -8.69 -10.54
C PHE A 73 -19.87 -10.08 -10.03
N ASP A 74 -20.85 -10.77 -10.65
CA ASP A 74 -21.26 -12.12 -10.25
C ASP A 74 -20.07 -13.10 -10.28
N GLN A 75 -19.23 -13.01 -11.33
CA GLN A 75 -18.02 -13.82 -11.42
C GLN A 75 -17.00 -13.44 -10.34
N LEU A 76 -16.71 -12.15 -10.17
CA LEU A 76 -15.80 -11.65 -9.15
C LEU A 76 -16.18 -12.19 -7.75
N TRP A 77 -17.44 -12.02 -7.34
CA TRP A 77 -17.89 -12.42 -6.01
C TRP A 77 -17.94 -13.94 -5.83
N GLY A 78 -18.21 -14.68 -6.91
CA GLY A 78 -18.05 -16.13 -6.95
C GLY A 78 -16.60 -16.56 -6.71
N GLU A 79 -15.64 -15.92 -7.36
CA GLU A 79 -14.21 -16.21 -7.20
C GLU A 79 -13.67 -15.75 -5.84
N VAL A 80 -14.10 -14.60 -5.31
CA VAL A 80 -13.79 -14.16 -3.94
C VAL A 80 -14.14 -15.26 -2.93
N SER A 81 -15.31 -15.88 -3.07
CA SER A 81 -15.73 -16.99 -2.21
C SER A 81 -14.78 -18.20 -2.29
N TRP A 82 -14.23 -18.50 -3.47
CA TRP A 82 -13.22 -19.55 -3.65
C TRP A 82 -11.88 -19.21 -3.00
N LEU A 83 -11.42 -17.96 -3.12
CA LEU A 83 -10.20 -17.49 -2.48
C LEU A 83 -10.31 -17.60 -0.96
N GLN A 84 -11.40 -17.11 -0.38
CA GLN A 84 -11.68 -17.20 1.05
C GLN A 84 -11.77 -18.64 1.53
N GLY A 85 -12.47 -19.51 0.78
CA GLY A 85 -12.55 -20.95 1.06
C GLY A 85 -11.19 -21.67 1.01
N SER A 86 -10.22 -21.11 0.29
CA SER A 86 -8.84 -21.61 0.20
C SER A 86 -7.90 -21.00 1.24
N GLY A 87 -8.41 -20.14 2.12
CA GLY A 87 -7.65 -19.49 3.19
C GLY A 87 -6.93 -18.19 2.79
N VAL A 88 -7.13 -17.70 1.57
CA VAL A 88 -6.69 -16.36 1.15
C VAL A 88 -7.65 -15.33 1.74
N LYS A 89 -7.13 -14.28 2.37
CA LYS A 89 -7.95 -13.21 2.93
C LYS A 89 -8.36 -12.22 1.85
N VAL A 90 -9.63 -11.86 1.78
CA VAL A 90 -10.12 -10.91 0.78
C VAL A 90 -10.62 -9.65 1.48
N LEU A 91 -9.98 -8.53 1.20
CA LEU A 91 -10.37 -7.20 1.70
C LEU A 91 -11.01 -6.38 0.58
N GLY A 92 -11.77 -5.36 0.94
CA GLY A 92 -12.10 -4.26 0.03
C GLY A 92 -11.13 -3.09 0.22
N MET A 93 -10.85 -2.31 -0.83
CA MET A 93 -10.17 -1.02 -0.72
C MET A 93 -11.19 0.11 -0.79
N LEU A 94 -11.20 0.99 0.21
CA LEU A 94 -12.07 2.17 0.27
C LEU A 94 -11.28 3.42 -0.14
N GLY A 95 -11.82 4.20 -1.08
CA GLY A 95 -11.24 5.46 -1.54
C GLY A 95 -10.29 5.30 -2.73
N GLY A 96 -9.02 5.63 -2.53
CA GLY A 96 -7.99 5.74 -3.57
C GLY A 96 -7.99 7.09 -4.27
N ALA A 97 -7.38 7.13 -5.47
CA ALA A 97 -7.15 8.37 -6.22
C ALA A 97 -8.43 9.18 -6.53
N ALA A 98 -9.59 8.53 -6.65
CA ALA A 98 -10.87 9.20 -6.79
C ALA A 98 -11.36 9.74 -5.42
N LYS A 99 -11.16 11.04 -5.21
CA LYS A 99 -11.43 11.74 -3.95
C LYS A 99 -12.91 11.82 -3.56
N GLY A 100 -13.14 12.19 -2.30
CA GLY A 100 -14.42 12.55 -1.69
C GLY A 100 -14.99 11.47 -0.76
N THR A 101 -14.47 10.24 -0.82
CA THR A 101 -14.97 9.14 0.03
C THR A 101 -14.78 9.44 1.52
N PHE A 102 -13.59 9.89 1.91
CA PHE A 102 -13.29 10.20 3.30
C PHE A 102 -13.80 11.58 3.72
N GLU A 103 -13.91 12.53 2.78
CA GLU A 103 -14.62 13.80 3.04
C GLU A 103 -16.06 13.54 3.49
N ARG A 104 -16.79 12.69 2.77
CA ARG A 104 -18.19 12.31 3.10
C ARG A 104 -18.30 11.60 4.45
N LEU A 105 -17.27 10.84 4.82
CA LEU A 105 -17.14 10.24 6.15
C LEU A 105 -16.61 11.20 7.22
N GLY A 106 -16.35 12.46 6.90
CA GLY A 106 -15.86 13.50 7.80
C GLY A 106 -16.95 14.41 8.39
N GLY A 107 -18.20 14.30 7.92
CA GLY A 107 -19.34 15.13 8.35
C GLY A 107 -19.84 14.86 9.78
N ASP A 108 -21.01 15.40 10.11
CA ASP A 108 -21.69 15.11 11.38
C ASP A 108 -22.14 13.63 11.48
N ASP A 109 -22.72 13.24 12.62
CA ASP A 109 -23.12 11.85 12.85
C ASP A 109 -24.18 11.37 11.85
N GLU A 110 -25.14 12.22 11.48
CA GLU A 110 -26.18 11.85 10.51
C GLU A 110 -25.58 11.59 9.12
N SER A 111 -24.73 12.50 8.63
CA SER A 111 -24.02 12.35 7.36
C SER A 111 -23.09 11.13 7.38
N PHE A 112 -22.38 10.92 8.48
CA PHE A 112 -21.51 9.75 8.63
C PHE A 112 -22.29 8.44 8.54
N GLU A 113 -23.39 8.30 9.28
CA GLU A 113 -24.22 7.08 9.23
C GLU A 113 -24.80 6.85 7.84
N ALA A 114 -25.28 7.90 7.19
CA ALA A 114 -25.90 7.80 5.86
C ALA A 114 -24.93 7.24 4.80
N HIS A 115 -23.63 7.55 4.90
CA HIS A 115 -22.59 7.04 4.01
C HIS A 115 -21.97 5.72 4.51
N TYR A 116 -21.89 5.50 5.82
CA TYR A 116 -21.28 4.31 6.41
C TYR A 116 -22.18 3.07 6.30
N ILE A 117 -23.50 3.19 6.46
CA ILE A 117 -24.43 2.05 6.43
C ILE A 117 -24.35 1.26 5.10
N PRO A 118 -24.31 1.90 3.91
CA PRO A 118 -24.08 1.20 2.65
C PRO A 118 -22.74 0.45 2.60
N LEU A 119 -21.66 1.04 3.12
CA LEU A 119 -20.35 0.39 3.21
C LEU A 119 -20.40 -0.84 4.12
N HIS A 120 -21.01 -0.71 5.29
CA HIS A 120 -21.23 -1.82 6.22
C HIS A 120 -22.00 -2.97 5.54
N ALA A 121 -23.02 -2.65 4.73
CA ALA A 121 -23.80 -3.64 4.01
C ALA A 121 -22.95 -4.43 3.00
N ILE A 122 -22.08 -3.77 2.22
CA ILE A 122 -21.15 -4.46 1.29
C ILE A 122 -20.23 -5.42 2.04
N ILE A 123 -19.58 -4.94 3.11
CA ILE A 123 -18.67 -5.75 3.92
C ILE A 123 -19.39 -7.00 4.43
N THR A 124 -20.63 -6.85 4.88
CA THR A 124 -21.46 -7.94 5.40
C THR A 124 -21.90 -8.92 4.31
N ILE A 125 -22.41 -8.41 3.17
CA ILE A 125 -22.97 -9.23 2.07
C ILE A 125 -21.88 -10.10 1.45
N TYR A 126 -20.72 -9.52 1.16
CA TYR A 126 -19.60 -10.21 0.52
C TYR A 126 -18.61 -10.81 1.50
N LYS A 127 -18.90 -10.71 2.81
CA LYS A 127 -18.12 -11.29 3.91
C LYS A 127 -16.63 -10.94 3.80
N LEU A 128 -16.33 -9.67 3.50
CA LEU A 128 -14.94 -9.22 3.39
C LEU A 128 -14.22 -9.46 4.72
N ASP A 129 -13.01 -9.98 4.65
CA ASP A 129 -12.17 -10.24 5.83
C ASP A 129 -11.63 -8.94 6.45
N GLY A 130 -11.74 -7.83 5.73
CA GLY A 130 -11.24 -6.54 6.15
C GLY A 130 -11.48 -5.42 5.14
N LEU A 131 -10.99 -4.24 5.50
CA LEU A 131 -11.02 -3.04 4.67
C LEU A 131 -9.66 -2.33 4.70
N ASP A 132 -9.14 -2.03 3.51
CA ASP A 132 -7.99 -1.16 3.31
C ASP A 132 -8.47 0.28 3.13
N LEU A 133 -7.98 1.18 3.97
CA LEU A 133 -8.31 2.61 3.95
C LEU A 133 -7.24 3.34 3.12
N ASP A 134 -7.49 3.50 1.83
CA ASP A 134 -6.59 4.17 0.90
C ASP A 134 -6.93 5.66 0.80
N ILE A 135 -6.41 6.43 1.76
CA ILE A 135 -6.75 7.84 1.96
C ILE A 135 -5.82 8.73 1.11
N GLU A 136 -6.23 9.05 -0.10
CA GLU A 136 -5.53 9.95 -1.03
C GLU A 136 -6.13 11.38 -1.09
N GLU A 137 -6.74 11.79 0.01
CA GLU A 137 -7.31 13.12 0.21
C GLU A 137 -7.00 13.65 1.62
N GLN A 138 -6.88 14.96 1.76
CA GLN A 138 -6.48 15.60 3.01
C GLN A 138 -7.66 15.60 3.99
N ILE A 139 -7.58 14.79 5.05
CA ILE A 139 -8.61 14.72 6.08
C ILE A 139 -8.05 14.92 7.49
N PRO A 140 -8.87 15.37 8.45
CA PRO A 140 -8.49 15.37 9.86
C PRO A 140 -8.29 13.94 10.41
N LEU A 141 -7.37 13.79 11.37
CA LEU A 141 -7.15 12.51 12.08
C LEU A 141 -8.43 11.95 12.71
N ALA A 142 -9.33 12.83 13.17
CA ALA A 142 -10.61 12.45 13.75
C ALA A 142 -11.49 11.65 12.77
N THR A 143 -11.44 11.96 11.47
CA THR A 143 -12.19 11.24 10.44
C THR A 143 -11.70 9.80 10.32
N ALA A 144 -10.38 9.60 10.18
CA ALA A 144 -9.79 8.27 10.09
C ALA A 144 -10.04 7.45 11.37
N THR A 145 -9.82 8.05 12.55
CA THR A 145 -9.99 7.35 13.83
C THR A 145 -11.45 7.03 14.14
N ARG A 146 -12.42 7.87 13.75
CA ARG A 146 -13.86 7.56 13.83
C ARG A 146 -14.21 6.32 13.01
N LEU A 147 -13.74 6.25 11.75
CA LEU A 147 -13.99 5.10 10.89
C LEU A 147 -13.35 3.81 11.44
N ILE A 148 -12.09 3.87 11.89
CA ILE A 148 -11.40 2.73 12.50
C ILE A 148 -12.16 2.22 13.73
N ALA A 149 -12.58 3.13 14.61
CA ALA A 149 -13.35 2.80 15.81
C ALA A 149 -14.67 2.11 15.45
N ARG A 150 -15.37 2.65 14.45
CA ARG A 150 -16.66 2.11 14.01
C ARG A 150 -16.53 0.73 13.37
N LEU A 151 -15.59 0.55 12.45
CA LEU A 151 -15.31 -0.75 11.83
C LEU A 151 -14.96 -1.81 12.89
N ARG A 152 -14.12 -1.45 13.87
CA ARG A 152 -13.75 -2.37 14.95
C ARG A 152 -14.95 -2.74 15.83
N ALA A 153 -15.83 -1.77 16.13
CA ALA A 153 -17.03 -2.02 16.92
C ALA A 153 -18.02 -2.97 16.22
N ASP A 154 -18.21 -2.81 14.91
CA ASP A 154 -19.21 -3.57 14.16
C ASP A 154 -18.71 -4.97 13.74
N PHE A 155 -17.44 -5.09 13.35
CA PHE A 155 -16.88 -6.32 12.78
C PHE A 155 -15.96 -7.11 13.73
N GLY A 156 -15.71 -6.59 14.93
CA GLY A 156 -14.94 -7.28 15.96
C GLY A 156 -13.43 -7.32 15.70
N PRO A 157 -12.62 -7.94 16.58
CA PRO A 157 -11.16 -7.84 16.58
C PRO A 157 -10.44 -8.57 15.43
N ASP A 158 -11.10 -9.54 14.79
CA ASP A 158 -10.50 -10.32 13.70
C ASP A 158 -10.62 -9.62 12.33
N PHE A 159 -11.47 -8.59 12.22
CA PHE A 159 -11.60 -7.80 11.01
C PHE A 159 -10.32 -7.03 10.71
N LEU A 160 -9.78 -7.20 9.51
CA LEU A 160 -8.52 -6.57 9.13
C LEU A 160 -8.77 -5.11 8.75
N ILE A 161 -8.09 -4.18 9.42
CA ILE A 161 -8.08 -2.77 9.05
C ILE A 161 -6.66 -2.45 8.61
N THR A 162 -6.49 -2.07 7.36
CA THR A 162 -5.20 -1.68 6.78
C THR A 162 -5.30 -0.28 6.20
N MET A 163 -4.16 0.32 5.86
CA MET A 163 -4.11 1.61 5.18
C MET A 163 -3.02 1.59 4.14
N ALA A 164 -3.09 2.46 3.12
CA ALA A 164 -2.11 2.52 2.05
C ALA A 164 -1.33 3.85 2.00
N PRO A 165 -0.56 4.22 3.07
CA PRO A 165 0.22 5.45 3.05
C PRO A 165 1.28 5.42 1.93
N VAL A 166 1.49 6.56 1.28
CA VAL A 166 2.72 6.80 0.51
C VAL A 166 3.96 6.72 1.42
N ALA A 167 5.09 6.19 0.94
CA ALA A 167 6.23 5.89 1.81
C ALA A 167 6.82 7.12 2.54
N THR A 168 6.75 8.30 1.93
CA THR A 168 7.11 9.59 2.56
C THR A 168 6.30 9.88 3.83
N ALA A 169 5.03 9.44 3.91
CA ALA A 169 4.17 9.63 5.07
C ALA A 169 4.69 8.92 6.33
N LEU A 170 5.61 7.97 6.17
CA LEU A 170 6.22 7.21 7.26
C LEU A 170 7.65 7.67 7.60
N ILE A 171 8.18 8.65 6.87
CA ILE A 171 9.55 9.14 7.00
C ILE A 171 9.56 10.54 7.63
N PRO A 172 10.32 10.77 8.72
CA PRO A 172 10.40 12.09 9.34
C PRO A 172 11.09 13.09 8.42
N ASP A 173 10.60 14.33 8.39
CA ASP A 173 11.19 15.40 7.59
C ASP A 173 12.64 15.71 8.05
N PRO A 174 13.65 15.52 7.20
CA PRO A 174 15.04 15.76 7.59
C PRO A 174 15.39 17.25 7.71
N ASN A 175 14.52 18.16 7.26
CA ASN A 175 14.83 19.58 7.14
C ASN A 175 14.48 20.39 8.39
N ILE A 176 13.86 19.77 9.40
CA ILE A 176 13.51 20.46 10.64
C ILE A 176 14.78 20.92 11.38
N PRO A 177 14.93 22.23 11.68
CA PRO A 177 16.06 22.76 12.43
C PRO A 177 16.22 22.09 13.80
N PRO A 178 17.44 21.78 14.28
CA PRO A 178 17.66 21.04 15.53
C PRO A 178 16.90 21.57 16.75
N HIS A 179 16.73 22.88 16.85
CA HIS A 179 16.04 23.55 17.97
C HIS A 179 14.51 23.48 17.89
N LEU A 180 13.94 23.12 16.74
CA LEU A 180 12.49 22.90 16.53
C LEU A 180 12.12 21.42 16.49
N ARG A 181 13.11 20.52 16.55
CA ARG A 181 12.83 19.09 16.52
C ARG A 181 12.12 18.68 17.80
N PRO A 182 10.94 18.04 17.71
CA PRO A 182 10.27 17.56 18.89
C PRO A 182 11.13 16.49 19.57
N PRO A 183 11.13 16.43 20.91
CA PRO A 183 11.82 15.35 21.61
C PRO A 183 11.21 14.01 21.18
N ARG A 184 12.03 12.97 21.07
CA ARG A 184 11.52 11.62 20.83
C ARG A 184 10.88 11.13 22.14
N PRO A 185 9.56 10.83 22.17
CA PRO A 185 8.95 10.27 23.36
C PRO A 185 9.60 8.93 23.68
N MET A 186 10.13 8.77 24.89
CA MET A 186 10.56 7.46 25.37
C MET A 186 9.34 6.73 25.89
N LEU A 187 8.63 6.02 25.01
CA LEU A 187 7.52 5.16 25.42
C LEU A 187 8.06 3.88 26.06
N ALA A 188 7.39 3.40 27.12
CA ALA A 188 7.75 2.17 27.83
C ALA A 188 7.67 0.90 26.94
N SER A 189 7.02 0.99 25.78
CA SER A 189 6.71 -0.11 24.85
C SER A 189 7.75 -0.34 23.74
N GLY A 190 8.88 0.38 23.75
CA GLY A 190 9.96 0.21 22.76
C GLY A 190 9.96 1.26 21.64
N PRO A 191 10.69 1.01 20.53
CA PRO A 191 10.78 1.97 19.43
C PRO A 191 9.43 2.14 18.75
N SER A 192 9.03 3.39 18.60
CA SER A 192 7.85 3.86 17.87
C SER A 192 8.25 5.04 16.99
N PRO A 193 7.49 5.34 15.92
CA PRO A 193 7.62 6.60 15.21
C PRO A 193 7.34 7.77 16.17
N ASN A 194 7.92 8.94 15.93
CA ASN A 194 7.69 10.11 16.78
C ASN A 194 6.38 10.80 16.36
N PRO A 195 5.30 10.76 17.17
CA PRO A 195 3.99 11.29 16.78
C PRO A 195 3.98 12.80 16.61
N LEU A 196 4.93 13.51 17.23
CA LEU A 196 5.04 14.97 17.15
C LEU A 196 5.91 15.44 16.00
N HIS A 197 6.64 14.53 15.33
CA HIS A 197 7.59 14.88 14.30
C HIS A 197 6.90 14.87 12.93
N PRO A 198 6.84 16.01 12.24
CA PRO A 198 6.36 16.07 10.87
C PRO A 198 7.08 15.07 9.96
N THR A 199 6.35 14.50 9.02
CA THR A 199 6.86 13.60 8.00
C THR A 199 7.10 14.36 6.70
N LEU A 200 7.71 13.70 5.73
CA LEU A 200 7.76 14.22 4.36
C LEU A 200 6.33 14.35 3.79
N PRO A 201 6.11 15.23 2.78
CA PRO A 201 4.79 15.43 2.17
C PRO A 201 4.08 14.12 1.78
N HIS A 202 2.76 14.11 1.91
CA HIS A 202 1.92 12.95 1.62
C HIS A 202 0.45 13.34 1.35
N LEU A 203 -0.38 12.35 1.00
CA LEU A 203 -1.72 12.57 0.43
C LEU A 203 -2.84 12.76 1.47
N SER A 204 -2.71 12.19 2.67
CA SER A 204 -3.83 11.97 3.61
C SER A 204 -4.11 13.08 4.64
N GLY A 205 -3.24 14.09 4.74
CA GLY A 205 -3.34 15.25 5.64
C GLY A 205 -3.08 15.04 7.13
N PHE A 206 -3.51 13.94 7.74
CA PHE A 206 -3.19 13.64 9.14
C PHE A 206 -1.80 12.96 9.29
N SER A 207 -1.25 13.02 10.51
CA SER A 207 0.02 12.35 10.84
C SER A 207 -0.15 10.84 11.06
N TYR A 208 0.44 10.02 10.19
CA TYR A 208 0.51 8.57 10.40
C TYR A 208 1.28 8.16 11.67
N PRO A 209 2.42 8.79 12.03
CA PRO A 209 3.03 8.59 13.34
C PRO A 209 2.10 8.86 14.52
N GLU A 210 1.28 9.92 14.46
CA GLU A 210 0.28 10.23 15.48
C GLU A 210 -0.80 9.16 15.56
N LEU A 211 -1.32 8.72 14.41
CA LEU A 211 -2.28 7.62 14.32
C LEU A 211 -1.74 6.32 14.92
N GLU A 212 -0.52 5.91 14.55
CA GLU A 212 0.13 4.69 15.04
C GLU A 212 0.34 4.71 16.56
N CYS A 213 0.68 5.87 17.12
CA CYS A 213 0.86 6.04 18.56
C CYS A 213 -0.46 6.21 19.34
N SER A 214 -1.59 6.38 18.67
CA SER A 214 -2.90 6.50 19.30
C SER A 214 -3.45 5.14 19.74
N VAL A 215 -4.57 5.15 20.47
CA VAL A 215 -5.30 3.92 20.82
C VAL A 215 -5.89 3.20 19.60
N TYR A 216 -6.01 3.88 18.45
CA TYR A 216 -6.52 3.32 17.20
C TYR A 216 -5.41 2.69 16.35
N GLY A 217 -4.15 3.09 16.54
CA GLY A 217 -3.01 2.52 15.83
C GLY A 217 -2.82 1.02 16.07
N LYS A 218 -3.22 0.54 17.26
CA LYS A 218 -3.23 -0.89 17.61
C LYS A 218 -4.30 -1.69 16.85
N GLU A 219 -5.34 -1.03 16.35
CA GLU A 219 -6.43 -1.65 15.59
C GLU A 219 -6.05 -1.83 14.11
N ILE A 220 -4.99 -1.15 13.65
CA ILE A 220 -4.47 -1.26 12.29
C ILE A 220 -3.53 -2.46 12.20
N ALA A 221 -3.85 -3.40 11.33
CA ALA A 221 -3.11 -4.64 11.15
C ALA A 221 -1.74 -4.40 10.49
N TRP A 222 -1.68 -3.60 9.42
CA TRP A 222 -0.46 -3.14 8.75
C TRP A 222 -0.74 -1.98 7.79
N TYR A 223 0.33 -1.47 7.16
CA TYR A 223 0.34 -0.40 6.17
C TYR A 223 0.86 -0.91 4.83
N ASN A 224 0.02 -0.89 3.80
CA ASN A 224 0.32 -1.15 2.39
C ASN A 224 1.10 0.04 1.80
N THR A 225 2.36 0.18 2.21
CA THR A 225 3.12 1.42 2.01
C THR A 225 3.55 1.57 0.56
N GLN A 226 3.21 2.68 -0.11
CA GLN A 226 3.47 2.87 -1.54
C GLN A 226 4.90 3.37 -1.82
N PHE A 227 5.77 2.53 -2.39
CA PHE A 227 7.17 2.88 -2.77
C PHE A 227 7.31 3.12 -4.27
N TYR A 228 6.41 3.92 -4.84
CA TYR A 228 6.34 4.23 -6.27
C TYR A 228 5.76 5.63 -6.50
N CYS A 229 5.60 6.04 -7.76
CA CYS A 229 5.03 7.34 -8.15
C CYS A 229 5.70 8.58 -7.51
N GLY A 230 7.01 8.50 -7.25
CA GLY A 230 7.78 9.59 -6.62
C GLY A 230 7.72 9.62 -5.09
N TRP A 231 6.99 8.71 -4.47
CA TRP A 231 6.82 8.64 -3.02
C TRP A 231 7.78 7.69 -2.31
N GLY A 232 8.48 6.84 -3.06
CA GLY A 232 9.52 5.96 -2.53
C GLY A 232 10.18 5.14 -3.64
N ASP A 233 11.20 4.35 -3.27
CA ASP A 233 11.87 3.41 -4.17
C ASP A 233 11.95 2.02 -3.52
N ALA A 234 11.42 1.01 -4.21
CA ALA A 234 11.56 -0.40 -3.84
C ALA A 234 12.77 -1.08 -4.50
N GLY A 235 13.58 -0.33 -5.27
CA GLY A 235 14.74 -0.85 -5.98
C GLY A 235 15.92 -1.23 -5.08
N THR A 236 15.93 -0.81 -3.81
CA THR A 236 16.91 -1.19 -2.79
C THR A 236 16.23 -1.31 -1.42
N THR A 237 16.95 -1.74 -0.38
CA THR A 237 16.39 -1.75 0.99
C THR A 237 16.38 -0.36 1.65
N ALA A 238 16.94 0.68 1.03
CA ALA A 238 17.27 1.94 1.71
C ALA A 238 16.03 2.69 2.26
N TRP A 239 14.97 2.79 1.46
CA TRP A 239 13.72 3.42 1.88
C TRP A 239 13.04 2.66 3.02
N TYR A 240 12.96 1.33 2.89
CA TYR A 240 12.43 0.47 3.94
C TYR A 240 13.25 0.59 5.23
N ASP A 241 14.58 0.55 5.13
CA ASP A 241 15.52 0.71 6.24
C ASP A 241 15.30 2.06 6.96
N ALA A 242 15.04 3.14 6.22
CA ALA A 242 14.76 4.47 6.79
C ALA A 242 13.42 4.51 7.56
N ILE A 243 12.38 3.84 7.04
CA ILE A 243 11.09 3.71 7.74
C ILE A 243 11.25 2.93 9.04
N ILE A 244 11.96 1.78 9.02
CA ILE A 244 12.19 1.02 10.26
C ILE A 244 13.06 1.80 11.25
N ALA A 245 14.07 2.53 10.76
CA ALA A 245 14.89 3.40 11.58
C ALA A 245 14.09 4.52 12.26
N ALA A 246 13.06 5.04 11.58
CA ALA A 246 12.13 6.03 12.15
C ALA A 246 11.31 5.46 13.33
N GLY A 247 11.23 4.14 13.46
CA GLY A 247 10.60 3.45 14.60
C GLY A 247 9.39 2.61 14.23
N TRP A 248 9.08 2.46 12.94
CA TRP A 248 8.02 1.57 12.48
C TRP A 248 8.42 0.10 12.65
N LYS A 249 7.46 -0.73 13.03
CA LYS A 249 7.66 -2.17 13.17
C LYS A 249 7.71 -2.84 11.79
N PRO A 250 8.73 -3.66 11.47
CA PRO A 250 8.82 -4.32 10.17
C PRO A 250 7.57 -5.11 9.79
N GLU A 251 6.92 -5.76 10.76
CA GLU A 251 5.73 -6.56 10.52
C GLU A 251 4.48 -5.76 10.13
N LYS A 252 4.48 -4.44 10.41
CA LYS A 252 3.42 -3.51 10.03
C LYS A 252 3.68 -2.78 8.72
N VAL A 253 4.87 -2.90 8.12
CA VAL A 253 5.20 -2.20 6.86
C VAL A 253 5.25 -3.22 5.73
N VAL A 254 4.30 -3.13 4.81
CA VAL A 254 4.29 -3.90 3.56
C VAL A 254 4.93 -3.05 2.47
N LEU A 255 5.89 -3.63 1.75
CA LEU A 255 6.58 -2.99 0.62
C LEU A 255 5.66 -2.97 -0.60
N GLY A 256 5.03 -1.84 -0.87
CA GLY A 256 4.17 -1.66 -2.03
C GLY A 256 4.92 -1.25 -3.30
N VAL A 257 4.66 -1.99 -4.38
CA VAL A 257 5.22 -1.76 -5.71
C VAL A 257 4.11 -1.65 -6.77
N VAL A 258 4.40 -0.94 -7.87
CA VAL A 258 3.64 -1.15 -9.11
C VAL A 258 4.11 -2.44 -9.78
N THR A 259 3.17 -3.20 -10.34
CA THR A 259 3.41 -4.53 -10.94
C THR A 259 3.71 -4.48 -12.44
N ASN A 260 3.46 -3.32 -13.04
CA ASN A 260 3.66 -2.99 -14.44
C ASN A 260 3.95 -1.49 -14.51
N PRO A 261 4.92 -1.02 -15.33
CA PRO A 261 5.19 0.41 -15.47
C PRO A 261 4.00 1.22 -16.00
N GLY A 262 3.03 0.59 -16.65
CA GLY A 262 1.76 1.21 -17.04
C GLY A 262 0.85 1.59 -15.86
N ASN A 263 1.07 1.02 -14.67
CA ASN A 263 0.27 1.31 -13.47
C ASN A 263 0.83 2.49 -12.66
N GLY A 264 2.02 2.99 -13.01
CA GLY A 264 2.67 4.11 -12.33
C GLY A 264 4.20 4.09 -12.47
N ALA A 265 4.83 5.23 -12.20
CA ALA A 265 6.29 5.32 -12.22
C ALA A 265 6.94 4.59 -11.04
N GLY A 266 8.22 4.24 -11.21
CA GLY A 266 8.98 3.54 -10.16
C GLY A 266 8.87 2.02 -10.21
N HIS A 267 8.43 1.45 -11.34
CA HIS A 267 8.46 0.01 -11.57
C HIS A 267 9.86 -0.58 -11.31
N VAL A 268 9.89 -1.64 -10.50
CA VAL A 268 11.09 -2.42 -10.19
C VAL A 268 10.92 -3.80 -10.81
N PRO A 269 11.78 -4.18 -11.78
CA PRO A 269 11.69 -5.50 -12.40
C PRO A 269 11.71 -6.62 -11.36
N VAL A 270 10.89 -7.65 -11.59
CA VAL A 270 10.61 -8.73 -10.64
C VAL A 270 11.87 -9.47 -10.21
N ARG A 271 12.90 -9.57 -11.08
CA ARG A 271 14.23 -10.09 -10.71
C ARG A 271 14.83 -9.33 -9.53
N LYS A 272 14.90 -8.00 -9.67
CA LYS A 272 15.48 -7.12 -8.65
C LYS A 272 14.61 -7.08 -7.41
N LEU A 273 13.29 -7.07 -7.57
CA LEU A 273 12.35 -7.08 -6.45
C LEU A 273 12.49 -8.36 -5.61
N ARG A 274 12.68 -9.53 -6.24
CA ARG A 274 12.96 -10.80 -5.55
C ARG A 274 14.23 -10.71 -4.69
N ASP A 275 15.30 -10.12 -5.22
CA ASP A 275 16.55 -9.92 -4.47
C ASP A 275 16.34 -9.01 -3.25
N VAL A 276 15.63 -7.88 -3.43
CA VAL A 276 15.28 -6.96 -2.33
C VAL A 276 14.43 -7.66 -1.27
N CYS A 277 13.43 -8.45 -1.68
CA CYS A 277 12.58 -9.21 -0.76
C CYS A 277 13.38 -10.23 0.06
N ALA A 278 14.33 -10.94 -0.58
CA ALA A 278 15.21 -11.88 0.12
C ALA A 278 16.08 -11.16 1.15
N LEU A 279 16.64 -10.00 0.80
CA LEU A 279 17.42 -9.16 1.72
C LEU A 279 16.58 -8.65 2.90
N LEU A 280 15.36 -8.16 2.66
CA LEU A 280 14.47 -7.67 3.73
C LEU A 280 14.02 -8.80 4.65
N ARG A 281 13.60 -9.94 4.08
CA ARG A 281 13.19 -11.12 4.86
C ARG A 281 14.32 -11.61 5.76
N GLU A 282 15.54 -11.70 5.25
CA GLU A 282 16.71 -12.11 6.04
C GLU A 282 17.12 -11.06 7.08
N LYS A 283 17.18 -9.77 6.70
CA LYS A 283 17.59 -8.67 7.58
C LYS A 283 16.69 -8.56 8.80
N TYR A 284 15.38 -8.68 8.61
CA TYR A 284 14.38 -8.46 9.67
C TYR A 284 13.87 -9.73 10.35
N LYS A 285 14.35 -10.93 9.99
CA LYS A 285 13.81 -12.22 10.50
C LYS A 285 13.73 -12.36 12.03
N SER A 286 14.58 -11.65 12.77
CA SER A 286 14.63 -11.70 14.24
C SER A 286 14.03 -10.47 14.91
N ILE A 287 13.36 -9.59 14.18
CA ILE A 287 12.74 -8.36 14.68
C ILE A 287 11.22 -8.49 14.56
N GLY A 288 10.51 -8.40 15.69
CA GLY A 288 9.05 -8.58 15.70
C GLY A 288 8.65 -9.94 15.11
N THR A 289 7.71 -9.93 14.17
CA THR A 289 7.37 -11.13 13.35
C THR A 289 8.04 -11.13 11.97
N GLY A 290 8.96 -10.20 11.73
CA GLY A 290 9.76 -10.11 10.52
C GLY A 290 9.26 -9.10 9.50
N PHE A 291 9.79 -9.20 8.27
CA PHE A 291 9.38 -8.37 7.14
C PHE A 291 7.88 -8.50 6.85
N GLY A 292 7.16 -7.37 6.76
CA GLY A 292 5.70 -7.33 6.67
C GLY A 292 5.12 -7.94 5.40
N GLY A 293 5.87 -7.93 4.29
CA GLY A 293 5.44 -8.50 3.01
C GLY A 293 5.56 -7.54 1.84
N VAL A 294 4.96 -7.94 0.71
CA VAL A 294 4.84 -7.14 -0.51
C VAL A 294 3.38 -7.02 -0.89
N MET A 295 2.99 -5.84 -1.37
CA MET A 295 1.74 -5.67 -2.13
C MET A 295 2.05 -5.21 -3.55
N GLY A 296 1.25 -5.66 -4.52
CA GLY A 296 1.37 -5.28 -5.92
C GLY A 296 0.15 -4.50 -6.43
N TRP A 297 0.40 -3.30 -6.97
CA TRP A 297 -0.56 -2.46 -7.68
C TRP A 297 -0.34 -2.56 -9.21
N GLU A 298 -1.16 -3.29 -9.97
CA GLU A 298 -2.25 -4.17 -9.57
C GLU A 298 -2.23 -5.49 -10.37
N TYR A 299 -3.20 -6.38 -10.17
CA TYR A 299 -3.14 -7.77 -10.62
C TYR A 299 -3.22 -7.96 -12.15
N PHE A 300 -4.13 -7.28 -12.85
CA PHE A 300 -4.57 -7.70 -14.18
C PHE A 300 -3.46 -7.75 -15.24
N ASN A 301 -2.45 -6.88 -15.15
CA ASN A 301 -1.33 -6.78 -16.09
C ASN A 301 0.04 -7.01 -15.43
N CYS A 302 0.06 -7.62 -14.23
CA CYS A 302 1.30 -7.81 -13.50
C CYS A 302 2.27 -8.73 -14.26
N GLY A 303 3.52 -8.29 -14.39
CA GLY A 303 4.56 -9.04 -15.09
C GLY A 303 4.47 -9.05 -16.62
N GLU A 304 3.58 -8.27 -17.24
CA GLU A 304 3.50 -8.14 -18.71
C GLU A 304 4.60 -7.25 -19.33
N HIS A 305 5.47 -6.68 -18.50
CA HIS A 305 6.65 -5.95 -18.97
C HIS A 305 7.76 -6.91 -19.43
N GLU A 306 8.51 -6.55 -20.49
CA GLU A 306 9.51 -7.43 -21.12
C GLU A 306 10.54 -8.00 -20.14
N ASP A 307 11.12 -7.16 -19.27
CA ASP A 307 12.09 -7.60 -18.26
C ASP A 307 11.51 -8.65 -17.29
N ASP A 308 10.22 -8.54 -16.98
CA ASP A 308 9.54 -9.45 -16.07
C ASP A 308 9.19 -10.76 -16.75
N LEU A 309 8.67 -10.70 -17.99
CA LEU A 309 8.39 -11.87 -18.82
C LEU A 309 9.64 -12.73 -19.00
N VAL A 310 10.75 -12.11 -19.37
CA VAL A 310 12.04 -12.80 -19.55
C VAL A 310 12.42 -13.49 -18.25
N HIS A 311 12.42 -12.78 -17.11
CA HIS A 311 12.85 -13.40 -15.87
C HIS A 311 11.90 -14.47 -15.34
N VAL A 312 10.58 -14.28 -15.42
CA VAL A 312 9.59 -15.26 -14.99
C VAL A 312 9.72 -16.56 -15.80
N SER A 313 10.00 -16.45 -17.11
CA SER A 313 10.22 -17.63 -17.97
C SER A 313 11.44 -18.47 -17.57
N GLU A 314 12.48 -17.84 -16.99
CA GLU A 314 13.68 -18.54 -16.49
C GLU A 314 13.43 -19.34 -15.21
N LEU A 315 12.35 -19.06 -14.47
CA LEU A 315 12.10 -19.64 -13.14
C LEU A 315 11.38 -20.99 -13.17
N GLU A 316 11.00 -21.50 -14.34
CA GLU A 316 10.30 -22.78 -14.52
C GLU A 316 9.13 -22.91 -13.50
N LEU A 317 8.24 -21.91 -13.50
CA LEU A 317 7.14 -21.80 -12.53
C LEU A 317 5.93 -22.66 -12.90
N ASN A 318 5.83 -23.13 -14.14
CA ASN A 318 4.66 -23.82 -14.71
C ASN A 318 3.37 -23.03 -14.53
N ASN A 319 3.46 -21.70 -14.62
CA ASN A 319 2.33 -20.80 -14.47
C ASN A 319 1.42 -20.80 -15.70
N GLU A 320 0.11 -20.83 -15.47
CA GLU A 320 -0.91 -20.80 -16.53
C GLU A 320 -1.08 -19.41 -17.16
N THR A 321 -0.83 -18.35 -16.38
CA THR A 321 -0.94 -16.95 -16.81
C THR A 321 0.31 -16.16 -16.43
N VAL A 322 0.57 -15.06 -17.15
CA VAL A 322 1.70 -14.15 -16.85
C VAL A 322 1.59 -13.62 -15.42
N GLN A 323 0.37 -13.25 -15.03
CA GLN A 323 0.03 -12.69 -13.74
C GLN A 323 0.34 -13.68 -12.61
N ALA A 324 -0.09 -14.94 -12.76
CA ALA A 324 0.23 -15.99 -11.81
C ALA A 324 1.74 -16.26 -11.74
N GLY A 325 2.47 -16.07 -12.84
CA GLY A 325 3.93 -16.15 -12.91
C GLY A 325 4.61 -15.09 -12.05
N TRP A 326 4.22 -13.82 -12.19
CA TRP A 326 4.77 -12.72 -11.38
C TRP A 326 4.52 -12.93 -9.88
N VAL A 327 3.29 -13.29 -9.51
CA VAL A 327 2.93 -13.55 -8.10
C VAL A 327 3.69 -14.77 -7.57
N SER A 328 3.78 -15.87 -8.33
CA SER A 328 4.56 -17.06 -7.95
C SER A 328 6.05 -16.76 -7.77
N ALA A 329 6.62 -15.89 -8.61
CA ALA A 329 8.03 -15.53 -8.55
C ALA A 329 8.39 -14.85 -7.21
N LEU A 330 7.52 -13.97 -6.71
CA LEU A 330 7.62 -13.38 -5.38
C LEU A 330 7.25 -14.37 -4.26
N GLY A 331 6.22 -15.19 -4.49
CA GLY A 331 5.79 -16.25 -3.59
C GLY A 331 6.92 -17.19 -3.20
N ARG A 332 7.74 -17.63 -4.16
CA ARG A 332 8.93 -18.46 -3.91
C ARG A 332 10.01 -17.79 -3.05
N VAL A 333 9.99 -16.46 -2.90
CA VAL A 333 10.92 -15.74 -2.02
C VAL A 333 10.28 -15.47 -0.66
N LEU A 334 9.06 -14.96 -0.66
CA LEU A 334 8.37 -14.51 0.54
C LEU A 334 7.84 -15.69 1.36
N ARG A 335 7.38 -16.74 0.69
CA ARG A 335 6.53 -17.78 1.28
C ARG A 335 7.24 -19.11 1.45
N THR A 336 8.46 -19.32 0.94
CA THR A 336 9.18 -20.59 1.15
C THR A 336 9.68 -20.73 2.58
N GLU A 337 9.48 -21.88 3.24
CA GLU A 337 9.89 -22.12 4.64
C GLU A 337 11.39 -21.87 4.87
N GLU A 338 12.24 -22.53 4.08
CA GLU A 338 13.70 -22.37 4.12
C GLU A 338 14.16 -21.42 3.01
N LEU A 339 14.58 -20.22 3.39
CA LEU A 339 15.15 -19.25 2.45
C LEU A 339 16.66 -19.43 2.37
N GLN A 340 17.24 -19.14 1.21
CA GLN A 340 18.66 -18.81 1.14
C GLN A 340 18.94 -17.61 2.05
N HIS A 341 20.06 -17.62 2.76
CA HIS A 341 20.44 -16.57 3.71
C HIS A 341 21.45 -15.62 3.04
N PRO A 342 20.99 -14.58 2.32
CA PRO A 342 21.90 -13.59 1.77
C PRO A 342 22.62 -12.84 2.90
N HIS A 343 23.83 -12.35 2.63
CA HIS A 343 24.49 -11.47 3.58
C HIS A 343 23.74 -10.14 3.67
N THR A 344 23.35 -9.75 4.89
CA THR A 344 22.66 -8.49 5.17
C THR A 344 23.38 -7.71 6.27
N ASN A 345 23.30 -6.39 6.19
CA ASN A 345 23.67 -5.52 7.31
C ASN A 345 22.66 -5.66 8.45
N ARG A 346 23.06 -5.30 9.67
CA ARG A 346 22.14 -5.28 10.82
C ARG A 346 20.97 -4.31 10.58
N PRO A 347 19.75 -4.64 11.06
CA PRO A 347 18.64 -3.70 11.13
C PRO A 347 19.05 -2.37 11.78
N PRO A 348 18.66 -1.21 11.22
CA PRO A 348 19.01 0.11 11.75
C PRO A 348 18.14 0.48 12.96
N LEU A 349 18.20 -0.31 14.03
CA LEU A 349 17.41 -0.13 15.25
C LEU A 349 18.21 0.63 16.31
N GLY A 350 17.50 1.40 17.15
CA GLY A 350 18.11 2.14 18.26
C GLY A 350 19.05 3.27 17.83
N ILE A 351 18.91 3.75 16.58
CA ILE A 351 19.73 4.84 16.06
C ILE A 351 19.18 6.22 16.47
N THR A 352 20.06 7.23 16.45
CA THR A 352 19.75 8.61 16.84
C THR A 352 18.95 9.35 15.76
N ALA A 353 18.26 10.42 16.14
CA ALA A 353 17.53 11.28 15.20
C ALA A 353 18.44 11.84 14.09
N GLU A 354 19.71 12.15 14.39
CA GLU A 354 20.65 12.64 13.37
C GLU A 354 21.09 11.53 12.40
N GLN A 355 21.23 10.29 12.86
CA GLN A 355 21.49 9.15 11.98
C GLN A 355 20.29 8.87 11.06
N ILE A 356 19.06 8.94 11.58
CA ILE A 356 17.84 8.84 10.76
C ILE A 356 17.86 9.93 9.69
N ARG A 357 18.12 11.18 10.06
CA ARG A 357 18.24 12.31 9.12
C ARG A 357 19.28 12.05 8.03
N GLN A 358 20.45 11.52 8.39
CA GLN A 358 21.50 11.17 7.43
C GLN A 358 21.07 10.05 6.48
N MET A 359 20.29 9.08 6.94
CA MET A 359 19.70 8.06 6.06
C MET A 359 18.71 8.68 5.09
N VAL A 360 17.78 9.50 5.60
CA VAL A 360 16.72 10.13 4.79
C VAL A 360 17.31 11.07 3.72
N THR A 361 18.31 11.88 4.07
CA THR A 361 18.98 12.79 3.12
C THR A 361 19.81 12.09 2.05
N ARG A 362 20.07 10.79 2.20
CA ARG A 362 20.83 9.97 1.25
C ARG A 362 19.96 8.92 0.55
N LEU A 363 18.64 9.00 0.72
CA LEU A 363 17.73 8.08 0.04
C LEU A 363 17.91 8.20 -1.47
N PRO A 364 17.90 7.07 -2.21
CA PRO A 364 17.78 7.10 -3.65
C PRO A 364 16.56 7.92 -4.05
N GLU A 365 16.69 8.74 -5.09
CA GLU A 365 15.58 9.52 -5.61
C GLU A 365 14.45 8.58 -6.09
N ALA A 366 13.24 8.83 -5.62
CA ALA A 366 12.06 8.10 -6.05
C ALA A 366 11.71 8.52 -7.48
N ARG A 367 11.59 7.55 -8.38
CA ARG A 367 11.26 7.81 -9.79
C ARG A 367 9.83 8.32 -9.91
N ALA A 368 9.65 9.35 -10.72
CA ALA A 368 8.35 9.94 -11.05
C ALA A 368 8.00 9.77 -12.53
N SER A 369 6.72 9.92 -12.88
CA SER A 369 6.21 9.74 -14.24
C SER A 369 6.56 10.90 -15.18
N TRP A 370 6.85 12.07 -14.60
CA TRP A 370 6.92 13.32 -15.35
C TRP A 370 8.36 13.80 -15.54
N PRO A 371 8.71 14.33 -16.73
CA PRO A 371 10.00 14.97 -16.97
C PRO A 371 10.31 16.06 -15.95
N GLU A 372 11.58 16.17 -15.54
CA GLU A 372 11.99 17.12 -14.49
C GLU A 372 11.70 18.58 -14.87
N ASP A 373 11.71 18.91 -16.16
CA ASP A 373 11.34 20.24 -16.65
C ASP A 373 9.86 20.57 -16.41
N GLU A 374 8.95 19.61 -16.56
CA GLU A 374 7.52 19.79 -16.24
C GLU A 374 7.30 19.96 -14.74
N VAL A 375 8.00 19.17 -13.92
CA VAL A 375 7.99 19.31 -12.45
C VAL A 375 8.53 20.68 -12.05
N GLN A 376 9.63 21.11 -12.68
CA GLN A 376 10.29 22.37 -12.37
C GLN A 376 9.42 23.57 -12.70
N LYS A 377 8.53 23.49 -13.71
CA LYS A 377 7.55 24.57 -13.99
C LYS A 377 6.68 24.87 -12.78
N LEU A 378 6.25 23.84 -12.04
CA LEU A 378 5.46 24.02 -10.81
C LEU A 378 6.34 24.41 -9.61
N VAL A 379 7.54 23.85 -9.49
CA VAL A 379 8.47 24.21 -8.40
C VAL A 379 8.88 25.68 -8.47
N VAL A 380 9.07 26.24 -9.67
CA VAL A 380 9.37 27.67 -9.85
C VAL A 380 8.21 28.57 -9.40
N LEU A 381 6.97 28.06 -9.40
CA LEU A 381 5.81 28.76 -8.84
C LEU A 381 5.78 28.75 -7.30
N GLY A 382 6.72 28.07 -6.65
CA GLY A 382 6.88 28.04 -5.20
C GLY A 382 6.37 26.76 -4.53
N PHE A 383 5.83 25.81 -5.30
CA PHE A 383 5.35 24.53 -4.78
C PHE A 383 6.49 23.57 -4.46
N ALA A 384 6.32 22.72 -3.44
CA ALA A 384 7.30 21.68 -3.17
C ALA A 384 7.32 20.66 -4.31
N ARG A 385 8.50 20.10 -4.63
CA ARG A 385 8.65 19.12 -5.73
C ARG A 385 7.68 17.94 -5.61
N GLN A 386 7.41 17.47 -4.40
CA GLN A 386 6.46 16.37 -4.19
C GLN A 386 5.01 16.78 -4.41
N GLU A 387 4.63 18.01 -4.08
CA GLU A 387 3.30 18.56 -4.39
C GLU A 387 3.12 18.72 -5.91
N ALA A 388 4.15 19.23 -6.59
CA ALA A 388 4.19 19.30 -8.04
C ALA A 388 3.99 17.93 -8.69
N LEU A 389 4.72 16.92 -8.22
CA LEU A 389 4.59 15.53 -8.70
C LEU A 389 3.20 14.94 -8.42
N ALA A 390 2.66 15.15 -7.22
CA ALA A 390 1.33 14.70 -6.86
C ALA A 390 0.26 15.34 -7.77
N ALA A 391 0.36 16.64 -8.00
CA ALA A 391 -0.56 17.37 -8.85
C ALA A 391 -0.46 16.93 -10.31
N LEU A 392 0.76 16.69 -10.83
CA LEU A 392 0.94 16.15 -12.18
C LEU A 392 0.40 14.72 -12.29
N ASN A 393 0.62 13.87 -11.29
CA ASN A 393 0.01 12.54 -11.25
C ASN A 393 -1.52 12.61 -11.28
N ALA A 394 -2.12 13.54 -10.53
CA ALA A 394 -3.58 13.72 -10.46
C ALA A 394 -4.19 14.35 -11.73
N THR A 395 -3.37 14.97 -12.59
CA THR A 395 -3.83 15.72 -13.78
C THR A 395 -3.31 15.14 -15.09
N ASP A 396 -2.79 13.91 -15.04
CA ASP A 396 -2.19 13.23 -16.18
C ASP A 396 -1.14 14.10 -16.90
N GLY A 397 -0.31 14.78 -16.10
CA GLY A 397 0.80 15.60 -16.57
C GLY A 397 0.42 16.98 -17.09
N ASN A 398 -0.84 17.37 -17.00
CA ASN A 398 -1.27 18.70 -17.41
C ASN A 398 -0.81 19.76 -16.40
N VAL A 399 0.30 20.46 -16.71
CA VAL A 399 0.90 21.48 -15.82
C VAL A 399 -0.06 22.61 -15.47
N GLU A 400 -0.91 23.05 -16.39
CA GLU A 400 -1.85 24.15 -16.12
C GLU A 400 -2.93 23.71 -15.13
N MET A 401 -3.49 22.51 -15.33
CA MET A 401 -4.42 21.92 -14.36
C MET A 401 -3.73 21.66 -13.03
N ALA A 402 -2.52 21.11 -13.03
CA ALA A 402 -1.74 20.83 -11.82
C ALA A 402 -1.48 22.11 -11.02
N ALA A 403 -1.10 23.21 -11.68
CA ALA A 403 -0.94 24.50 -11.05
C ALA A 403 -2.27 25.00 -10.46
N GLY A 404 -3.37 24.88 -11.20
CA GLY A 404 -4.72 25.21 -10.71
C GLY A 404 -5.09 24.44 -9.45
N PHE A 405 -4.94 23.12 -9.47
CA PHE A 405 -5.15 22.24 -8.31
C PHE A 405 -4.33 22.65 -7.10
N LEU A 406 -3.05 22.99 -7.31
CA LEU A 406 -2.17 23.43 -6.23
C LEU A 406 -2.61 24.78 -5.67
N PHE A 407 -2.92 25.77 -6.51
CA PHE A 407 -3.36 27.09 -6.06
C PHE A 407 -4.69 27.06 -5.30
N GLU A 408 -5.61 26.14 -5.61
CA GLU A 408 -6.86 25.98 -4.84
C GLU A 408 -6.63 25.49 -3.40
N HIS A 409 -5.50 24.83 -3.13
CA HIS A 409 -5.16 24.26 -1.83
C HIS A 409 -4.29 25.18 -0.94
N TYR A 410 -3.79 26.30 -1.48
CA TYR A 410 -3.11 27.33 -0.70
C TYR A 410 -4.08 28.47 -0.38
N PRO A 411 -4.25 28.87 0.89
CA PRO A 411 -5.03 30.08 1.21
C PRO A 411 -4.34 31.30 0.58
N GLN A 412 -5.14 32.16 -0.06
CA GLN A 412 -4.68 33.47 -0.56
C GLN A 412 -4.20 34.39 0.56
#